data_AF-A0A7R9R531-F1
#
_entry.id   AF-A0A7R9R531-F1
#
_cell.length_a   1.000
_cell.length_b   1.000
_cell.length_c   1.000
_cell.angle_alpha   90.00
_cell.angle_beta   90.00
_cell.angle_gamma   90.00
#
_symmetry.space_group_name_H-M   'P 1'
#
loop_
_entity.id
_entity.type
_entity.pdbx_description
1 polymer ?
#
loop_
_entity_poly.entity_id
_entity_poly.type
_entity_poly.pdbx_seq_one_letter_code
_entity_poly.pdbx_strand_id
1 'polypeptide(L)'
;MNLEFRVTKKFVNELLDILDELVKEIRREEKEKYPYAEWEKKRELVKKRLRKLPEYVREALAMIRIQKKAGKPKEIDLEKRVMLFLFARLMNRSNRDVEELLELFEPLFGFKVSYKTIERQYCR
;
A
#
# COMPACT_ATOMS: atom_id res chain seq x y z
N MET A 1 -14.92 11.68 -59.20
CA MET A 1 -16.36 11.39 -58.98
C MET A 1 -16.79 12.13 -57.72
N ASN A 2 -17.44 13.28 -57.87
CA ASN A 2 -18.03 14.01 -56.74
C ASN A 2 -19.40 13.39 -56.46
N LEU A 3 -19.50 12.56 -55.42
CA LEU A 3 -20.78 12.14 -54.89
C LEU A 3 -21.30 13.26 -54.00
N GLU A 4 -22.22 14.09 -54.52
CA GLU A 4 -23.04 14.97 -53.69
C GLU A 4 -23.91 14.10 -52.78
N PHE A 5 -23.41 13.84 -51.58
CA PHE A 5 -24.14 13.11 -50.57
C PHE A 5 -25.29 13.98 -50.04
N ARG A 6 -26.52 13.76 -50.52
CA ARG A 6 -27.72 14.40 -49.97
C ARG A 6 -28.09 13.75 -48.64
N VAL A 7 -27.82 14.45 -47.55
CA VAL A 7 -28.27 14.07 -46.22
C VAL A 7 -29.80 14.14 -46.17
N THR A 8 -30.45 12.97 -46.16
CA THR A 8 -31.90 12.87 -46.00
C THR A 8 -32.25 12.64 -44.53
N LYS A 9 -33.45 13.07 -44.10
CA LYS A 9 -33.94 12.81 -42.74
C LYS A 9 -33.90 11.32 -42.37
N LYS A 10 -34.15 10.45 -43.36
CA LYS A 10 -34.07 8.99 -43.20
C LYS A 10 -32.66 8.53 -42.88
N PHE A 11 -31.66 9.01 -43.62
CA PHE A 11 -30.25 8.68 -43.37
C PHE A 11 -29.77 9.17 -42.00
N VAL A 12 -30.22 10.35 -41.56
CA VAL A 12 -29.90 10.86 -40.21
C VAL A 12 -30.51 9.98 -39.13
N ASN A 13 -31.75 9.51 -39.30
CA ASN A 13 -32.39 8.61 -38.34
C ASN A 13 -31.67 7.25 -38.30
N GLU A 14 -31.29 6.68 -39.45
CA GLU A 14 -30.52 5.43 -39.50
C GLU A 14 -29.16 5.57 -38.80
N LEU A 15 -28.47 6.70 -38.98
CA LEU A 15 -27.23 6.98 -38.24
C LEU A 15 -27.45 7.11 -36.73
N LEU A 16 -28.57 7.71 -36.30
CA LEU A 16 -28.91 7.82 -34.88
C LEU A 16 -29.20 6.45 -34.27
N ASP A 17 -29.88 5.56 -34.99
CA ASP A 17 -30.15 4.19 -34.55
C ASP A 17 -28.85 3.38 -34.38
N ILE A 18 -27.92 3.50 -35.35
CA ILE A 18 -26.59 2.90 -35.26
C ILE A 18 -25.82 3.47 -34.07
N LEU A 19 -25.90 4.79 -33.84
CA LEU A 19 -25.25 5.44 -32.71
C LEU A 19 -25.79 4.90 -31.37
N ASP A 20 -27.11 4.76 -31.25
CA ASP A 20 -27.77 4.22 -30.06
C ASP A 20 -27.40 2.76 -29.80
N GLU A 21 -27.24 1.96 -30.86
CA GLU A 21 -26.79 0.56 -30.76
C GLU A 21 -25.33 0.47 -30.29
N LEU A 22 -24.43 1.25 -30.87
CA LEU A 22 -23.04 1.34 -30.44
C LEU A 22 -22.90 1.83 -28.99
N VAL A 23 -23.70 2.83 -28.57
CA VAL A 23 -23.73 3.30 -27.19
C VAL A 23 -24.21 2.21 -26.23
N LYS A 24 -25.20 1.39 -26.63
CA LYS A 24 -25.70 0.27 -25.82
C LYS A 24 -24.66 -0.85 -25.71
N GLU A 25 -23.91 -1.12 -26.78
CA GLU A 25 -22.85 -2.11 -26.81
C GLU A 25 -21.67 -1.71 -25.92
N ILE A 26 -21.18 -0.48 -26.06
CA ILE A 26 -20.12 0.09 -25.19
C ILE A 26 -20.56 0.07 -23.71
N ARG A 27 -21.81 0.43 -23.41
CA ARG A 27 -22.34 0.37 -22.03
C ARG A 27 -22.53 -1.05 -21.51
N ARG A 28 -22.71 -2.05 -22.38
CA ARG A 28 -22.73 -3.47 -22.00
C ARG A 28 -21.32 -3.98 -21.72
N GLU A 29 -20.34 -3.60 -22.53
CA GLU A 29 -18.92 -3.91 -22.30
C GLU A 29 -18.40 -3.26 -21.01
N GLU A 30 -18.82 -2.03 -20.69
CA GLU A 30 -18.49 -1.38 -19.41
C GLU A 30 -19.03 -2.14 -18.18
N LYS A 31 -20.06 -2.98 -18.33
CA LYS A 31 -20.59 -3.83 -17.24
C LYS A 31 -19.70 -5.03 -16.95
N GLU A 32 -18.80 -5.43 -17.84
CA GLU A 32 -17.75 -6.42 -17.55
C GLU A 32 -16.53 -5.77 -16.87
N LYS A 33 -16.78 -4.84 -15.95
CA LYS A 33 -15.73 -4.15 -15.19
C LYS A 33 -14.98 -5.18 -14.34
N TYR A 34 -13.68 -5.37 -14.60
CA TYR A 34 -12.81 -6.30 -13.85
C TYR A 34 -13.04 -6.14 -12.33
N PRO A 35 -13.57 -7.17 -11.64
CA PRO A 35 -14.09 -7.03 -10.27
C PRO A 35 -13.08 -6.52 -9.23
N TYR A 36 -11.78 -6.65 -9.52
CA TYR A 36 -10.70 -6.32 -8.60
C TYR A 36 -10.01 -4.99 -8.89
N ALA A 37 -10.39 -4.26 -9.95
CA ALA A 37 -9.70 -3.03 -10.36
C ALA A 37 -9.67 -1.96 -9.26
N GLU A 38 -10.74 -1.84 -8.47
CA GLU A 38 -10.78 -0.91 -7.34
C GLU A 38 -9.90 -1.36 -6.17
N TRP A 39 -9.85 -2.67 -5.91
CA TRP A 39 -9.00 -3.25 -4.88
C TRP A 39 -7.51 -3.10 -5.25
N GLU A 40 -7.15 -3.32 -6.50
CA GLU A 40 -5.77 -3.14 -6.99
C GLU A 40 -5.32 -1.70 -6.86
N LYS A 41 -6.16 -0.72 -7.26
CA LYS A 41 -5.88 0.70 -7.08
C LYS A 41 -5.64 1.05 -5.61
N LYS A 42 -6.48 0.54 -4.70
CA LYS A 42 -6.30 0.73 -3.25
C LYS A 42 -5.01 0.09 -2.75
N ARG A 43 -4.68 -1.12 -3.22
CA ARG A 43 -3.46 -1.84 -2.84
C ARG A 43 -2.19 -1.12 -3.31
N GLU A 44 -2.20 -0.57 -4.52
CA GLU A 44 -1.08 0.23 -5.04
C GLU A 44 -0.87 1.49 -4.23
N LEU A 45 -1.94 2.16 -3.81
CA LEU A 45 -1.83 3.31 -2.90
C LEU A 45 -1.22 2.90 -1.55
N VAL A 46 -1.64 1.78 -0.97
CA VAL A 46 -1.07 1.24 0.28
C VAL A 46 0.41 0.91 0.11
N LYS A 47 0.81 0.22 -0.97
CA LYS A 47 2.22 -0.08 -1.25
C LYS A 47 3.06 1.19 -1.37
N LYS A 48 2.57 2.21 -2.07
CA LYS A 48 3.25 3.52 -2.17
C LYS A 48 3.48 4.15 -0.80
N ARG A 49 2.48 4.09 0.10
CA ARG A 49 2.59 4.59 1.47
C ARG A 49 3.54 3.77 2.32
N LEU A 50 3.51 2.44 2.22
CA LEU A 50 4.41 1.54 2.95
C LEU A 50 5.88 1.76 2.56
N ARG A 51 6.18 2.07 1.30
CA ARG A 51 7.55 2.42 0.87
C ARG A 51 8.08 3.68 1.56
N LYS A 52 7.19 4.61 1.92
CA LYS A 52 7.54 5.84 2.65
C LYS A 52 7.54 5.68 4.17
N LEU A 53 7.24 4.49 4.69
CA LEU A 53 7.18 4.24 6.13
C LEU A 53 8.47 4.67 6.87
N PRO A 54 9.70 4.40 6.37
CA PRO A 54 10.92 4.87 7.03
C PRO A 54 11.02 6.40 7.12
N GLU A 55 10.49 7.14 6.14
CA GLU A 55 10.47 8.61 6.15
C GLU A 55 9.55 9.12 7.26
N TYR A 56 8.33 8.58 7.34
CA TYR A 56 7.38 8.94 8.40
C TYR A 56 7.92 8.63 9.80
N VAL A 57 8.67 7.54 9.94
CA VAL A 57 9.29 7.19 11.23
C VAL A 57 10.37 8.20 11.59
N ARG A 58 11.22 8.63 10.65
CA ARG A 58 12.24 9.66 10.89
C ARG A 58 11.61 11.00 11.28
N GLU A 59 10.56 11.42 10.58
CA GLU A 59 9.79 12.63 10.91
C GLU A 59 9.17 12.54 12.31
N ALA A 60 8.55 11.40 12.63
CA ALA A 60 7.97 11.17 13.95
C ALA A 60 9.02 11.23 15.06
N LEU A 61 10.20 10.63 14.84
CA LEU A 61 11.28 10.62 15.82
C LEU A 61 11.87 12.00 16.05
N ALA A 62 11.95 12.86 15.02
CA ALA A 62 12.43 14.23 15.16
C ALA A 62 11.56 15.08 16.11
N MET A 63 10.27 14.74 16.26
CA MET A 63 9.37 15.41 17.18
C MET A 63 9.51 14.95 18.63
N ILE A 64 10.17 13.81 18.89
CA ILE A 64 10.25 13.22 20.24
C ILE A 64 11.43 13.80 21.01
N ARG A 65 11.14 14.42 22.17
CA ARG A 65 12.18 14.83 23.12
C ARG A 65 12.54 13.67 24.04
N ILE A 66 13.79 13.21 23.97
CA ILE A 66 14.29 12.10 24.79
C ILE A 66 15.09 12.65 25.96
N GLN A 67 14.63 12.33 27.17
CA GLN A 67 15.42 12.54 28.38
C GLN A 67 16.39 11.36 28.56
N LYS A 68 17.68 11.66 28.71
CA LYS A 68 18.69 10.65 29.00
C LYS A 68 18.47 10.12 30.42
N LYS A 69 18.18 8.82 30.55
CA LYS A 69 18.19 8.12 31.85
C LYS A 69 19.57 7.50 32.08
N ALA A 70 19.98 7.41 33.34
CA ALA A 70 21.16 6.66 33.75
C ALA A 70 21.00 5.18 33.38
N GLY A 71 22.02 4.58 32.76
CA GLY A 71 22.03 3.17 32.35
C GLY A 71 22.88 2.90 31.11
N LYS A 72 23.03 1.61 30.76
CA LYS A 72 23.73 1.18 29.55
C LYS A 72 23.04 1.77 28.30
N PRO A 73 23.78 2.36 27.35
CA PRO A 73 23.19 2.81 26.10
C PRO A 73 22.53 1.61 25.39
N LYS A 74 21.39 1.87 24.75
CA LYS A 74 20.70 0.83 23.98
C LYS A 74 21.53 0.48 22.75
N GLU A 75 21.79 -0.81 22.54
CA GLU A 75 22.56 -1.32 21.40
C GLU A 75 21.87 -1.06 20.06
N ILE A 76 20.53 -1.05 20.06
CA ILE A 76 19.72 -0.80 18.86
C ILE A 76 19.30 0.68 18.81
N ASP A 77 19.58 1.30 17.68
CA ASP A 77 19.17 2.67 17.38
C ASP A 77 17.65 2.88 17.54
N LEU A 78 17.25 4.10 17.86
CA LEU A 78 15.86 4.44 18.09
C LEU A 78 14.99 4.20 16.85
N GLU A 79 15.48 4.52 15.65
CA GLU A 79 14.76 4.31 14.40
C GLU A 79 14.48 2.83 14.18
N LYS A 80 15.52 2.00 14.32
CA LYS A 80 15.42 0.54 14.20
C LYS A 80 14.45 -0.05 15.22
N ARG A 81 14.41 0.47 16.45
CA ARG A 81 13.46 0.00 17.48
C ARG A 81 12.01 0.34 17.17
N VAL A 82 11.75 1.54 16.66
CA VAL A 82 10.39 1.93 16.25
C VAL A 82 9.94 1.11 15.04
N MET A 83 10.82 0.92 14.06
CA MET A 83 10.53 0.05 12.91
C MET A 83 10.20 -1.38 13.34
N LEU A 84 11.02 -1.96 14.23
CA LEU A 84 10.80 -3.29 14.78
C LEU A 84 9.44 -3.40 15.49
N PHE A 85 9.10 -2.40 16.31
CA PHE A 85 7.82 -2.33 16.99
C PHE A 85 6.64 -2.29 16.01
N LEU A 86 6.74 -1.47 14.96
CA LEU A 86 5.71 -1.38 13.93
C LEU A 86 5.54 -2.71 13.18
N PHE A 87 6.64 -3.38 12.82
CA PHE A 87 6.57 -4.70 12.19
C PHE A 87 5.90 -5.73 13.09
N ALA A 88 6.32 -5.84 14.34
CA ALA A 88 5.71 -6.76 15.29
C ALA A 88 4.20 -6.49 15.45
N ARG A 89 3.79 -5.22 15.49
CA ARG A 89 2.37 -4.85 15.59
C ARG A 89 1.57 -5.19 14.33
N LEU A 90 2.15 -4.95 13.15
CA LEU A 90 1.52 -5.23 11.85
C LEU A 90 1.40 -6.73 11.55
N MET A 91 2.35 -7.54 12.04
CA MET A 91 2.29 -8.99 11.91
C MET A 91 1.14 -9.61 12.69
N ASN A 92 0.70 -8.97 13.79
CA ASN A 92 -0.41 -9.42 14.63
C ASN A 92 -0.26 -10.90 15.06
N ARG A 93 0.96 -11.27 15.45
CA ARG A 93 1.36 -12.61 15.89
C ARG A 93 1.96 -12.58 17.30
N SER A 94 2.25 -13.75 17.86
CA SER A 94 2.97 -13.84 19.13
C SER A 94 4.40 -13.32 18.99
N ASN A 95 5.01 -12.79 20.06
CA ASN A 95 6.40 -12.31 20.00
C ASN A 95 7.40 -13.42 19.62
N ARG A 96 7.07 -14.68 19.88
CA ARG A 96 7.88 -15.84 19.48
C ARG A 96 7.78 -16.10 17.99
N ASP A 97 6.58 -16.07 17.43
CA ASP A 97 6.39 -16.22 15.97
C ASP A 97 7.08 -15.07 15.21
N VAL A 98 7.06 -13.86 15.78
CA VAL A 98 7.76 -12.70 15.20
C VAL A 98 9.27 -12.88 15.28
N GLU A 99 9.80 -13.44 16.37
CA GLU A 99 11.23 -13.77 16.47
C GLU A 99 11.65 -14.78 15.39
N GLU A 100 10.92 -15.87 15.21
CA GLU A 100 11.20 -16.87 14.17
C GLU A 100 11.19 -16.25 12.77
N LEU A 101 10.24 -15.36 12.49
CA LEU A 101 10.18 -14.65 11.21
C LEU A 101 11.34 -13.66 11.04
N LEU A 102 11.75 -12.97 12.11
CA LEU A 102 12.84 -12.00 12.06
C LEU A 102 14.22 -12.66 12.00
N GLU A 103 14.36 -13.89 12.48
CA GLU A 103 15.59 -14.69 12.32
C GLU A 103 15.89 -14.92 10.83
N LEU A 104 14.86 -15.10 9.99
CA LEU A 104 15.01 -15.17 8.52
C LEU A 104 15.54 -13.86 7.92
N PHE A 105 15.27 -12.73 8.56
CA PHE A 105 15.70 -11.40 8.10
C PHE A 105 16.95 -10.89 8.82
N GLU A 106 17.57 -11.69 9.69
CA GLU A 106 18.82 -11.34 10.38
C GLU A 106 19.92 -10.90 9.39
N PRO A 107 20.15 -11.60 8.25
CA PRO A 107 21.13 -11.15 7.25
C PRO A 107 20.82 -9.79 6.63
N LEU A 108 19.54 -9.40 6.59
CA LEU A 108 19.09 -8.13 6.02
C LEU A 108 19.24 -6.98 7.01
N PHE A 109 18.95 -7.22 8.29
CA PHE A 109 18.99 -6.20 9.33
C PHE A 109 20.37 -6.03 9.97
N GLY A 110 21.23 -7.04 9.90
CA GLY A 110 22.58 -7.04 10.47
C GLY A 110 22.60 -7.09 11.99
N PHE A 111 21.48 -7.45 12.63
CA PHE A 111 21.39 -7.69 14.07
C PHE A 111 20.35 -8.77 14.36
N LYS A 112 20.65 -9.59 15.38
CA LYS A 112 19.73 -10.62 15.85
C LYS A 112 18.63 -10.01 16.70
N VAL A 113 17.37 -10.36 16.42
CA VAL A 113 16.21 -9.95 17.23
C VAL A 113 15.67 -11.16 17.95
N SER A 114 15.75 -11.15 19.28
CA SER A 114 15.08 -12.16 20.09
C SER A 114 13.67 -11.74 20.51
N TYR A 115 12.81 -12.69 20.92
CA TYR A 115 11.48 -12.36 21.45
C TYR A 115 11.56 -11.42 22.66
N LYS A 116 12.62 -11.53 23.47
CA LYS A 116 12.90 -10.61 24.58
C LYS A 116 13.19 -9.18 24.11
N THR A 117 13.82 -9.02 22.95
CA THR A 117 14.08 -7.71 22.36
C THR A 117 12.78 -7.04 21.95
N ILE A 118 11.82 -7.82 21.45
CA ILE A 118 10.48 -7.38 21.09
C ILE A 118 9.66 -7.05 22.34
N GLU A 119 9.61 -7.94 23.34
CA GLU A 119 8.90 -7.73 24.61
C GLU A 119 9.32 -6.42 25.32
N ARG A 120 10.63 -6.14 25.34
CA ARG A 120 11.19 -4.92 25.96
C ARG A 120 10.83 -3.61 25.23
N GLN A 121 10.26 -3.67 24.02
CA GLN A 121 9.71 -2.46 23.38
C GLN A 121 8.35 -2.06 23.97
N TYR A 122 7.59 -3.02 24.51
CA TYR A 122 6.26 -2.79 25.09
C TYR A 122 6.31 -2.53 26.59
N CYS A 123 7.15 -3.27 27.31
CA CYS A 123 7.27 -3.16 28.76
C CYS A 123 8.32 -2.09 29.10
N ARG A 124 7.85 -0.94 29.60
CA ARG A 124 8.67 0.15 30.10
C ARG A 124 8.74 0.15 31.62
#